data_AF-A0A9D1UM65-F1
#
_entry.id   AF-A0A9D1UM65-F1
#
_cell.length_a   1.000
_cell.length_b   1.000
_cell.length_c   1.000
_cell.angle_alpha   90.00
_cell.angle_beta   90.00
_cell.angle_gamma   90.00
#
_symmetry.space_group_name_H-M   'P 1'
#
loop_
_entity.id
_entity.type
_entity.pdbx_description
1 polymer ?
#
loop_
_entity_poly.entity_id
_entity_poly.type
_entity_poly.pdbx_seq_one_letter_code
_entity_poly.pdbx_strand_id
1 'polypeptide(L)' 'MEQKKRVIALGFFDGVHRGHGALLSRVAQVAQEMGAIPAAVTFDTHPENLIIGSPMPLISSPLDRAELMRRY' A
#
# COMPACT_ATOMS: atom_id res chain seq x y z
N MET A 1 20.46 -17.77 -0.08
CA MET A 1 19.08 -17.50 -0.54
C MET A 1 19.15 -16.48 -1.64
N GLU A 2 18.57 -16.75 -2.80
CA GLU A 2 18.57 -15.82 -3.93
C GLU A 2 17.68 -14.61 -3.60
N GLN A 3 18.24 -13.40 -3.62
CA GLN A 3 17.50 -12.17 -3.35
C GLN A 3 16.59 -11.83 -4.54
N LYS A 4 15.31 -12.19 -4.44
CA LYS A 4 14.31 -11.80 -5.45
C LYS A 4 14.05 -10.30 -5.40
N LYS A 5 14.18 -9.62 -6.55
CA LYS A 5 13.87 -8.20 -6.73
C LYS A 5 12.40 -7.95 -6.39
N ARG A 6 12.08 -6.73 -5.95
CA ARG A 6 10.71 -6.29 -5.62
C ARG A 6 10.38 -5.00 -6.32
N VAL A 7 9.12 -4.87 -6.71
CA VAL A 7 8.52 -3.60 -7.14
C VAL A 7 7.55 -3.21 -6.03
N ILE A 8 7.73 -2.01 -5.46
CA ILE A 8 7.07 -1.64 -4.21
C ILE A 8 6.18 -0.42 -4.43
N ALA A 9 4.88 -0.55 -4.12
CA ALA A 9 4.00 0.60 -3.94
C ALA A 9 4.22 1.20 -2.55
N LEU A 10 4.48 2.50 -2.45
CA LEU A 10 4.60 3.20 -1.16
C LEU A 10 3.50 4.24 -1.03
N GLY A 11 2.73 4.18 0.06
CA GLY A 11 1.67 5.16 0.28
C GLY A 11 0.82 4.84 1.51
N PHE A 12 0.00 5.80 1.92
CA PHE A 12 -0.89 5.59 3.08
C PHE A 12 -2.05 4.66 2.76
N PHE A 13 -2.57 4.68 1.52
CA PHE A 13 -3.61 3.76 1.03
C PHE A 13 -4.92 3.74 1.82
N ASP A 14 -5.22 4.76 2.62
CA ASP A 14 -6.47 4.82 3.38
C ASP A 14 -7.69 4.86 2.44
N GLY A 15 -8.62 3.93 2.65
CA GLY A 15 -9.80 3.73 1.80
C GLY A 15 -9.55 3.11 0.41
N VAL A 16 -8.28 2.87 0.00
CA VAL A 16 -7.88 2.24 -1.28
C VAL A 16 -8.76 2.66 -2.48
N HIS A 17 -8.89 3.97 -2.69
CA HIS A 17 -9.67 4.51 -3.81
C HIS A 17 -9.12 4.08 -5.18
N ARG A 18 -9.83 4.41 -6.26
CA ARG A 18 -9.47 4.01 -7.64
C ARG A 18 -8.02 4.34 -8.05
N GLY A 19 -7.49 5.50 -7.64
CA GLY A 19 -6.08 5.85 -7.88
C GLY A 19 -5.07 4.93 -7.17
N HIS A 20 -5.31 4.56 -5.91
CA HIS A 20 -4.51 3.57 -5.19
C HIS A 20 -4.58 2.20 -5.87
N GLY A 21 -5.79 1.78 -6.28
CA GLY A 21 -5.96 0.54 -7.03
C GLY A 21 -5.15 0.51 -8.33
N ALA A 22 -5.20 1.59 -9.11
CA ALA A 22 -4.41 1.72 -10.33
C ALA A 22 -2.90 1.62 -10.08
N LEU A 23 -2.39 2.23 -8.99
CA LEU A 23 -0.98 2.12 -8.61
C LEU A 23 -0.61 0.69 -8.22
N LEU A 24 -1.44 0.00 -7.42
CA LEU A 24 -1.20 -1.38 -6.98
C LEU A 24 -1.19 -2.34 -8.17
N SER A 25 -2.16 -2.24 -9.08
CA SER A 25 -2.19 -3.06 -10.30
C SER A 25 -1.01 -2.77 -11.23
N ARG A 26 -0.56 -1.52 -11.32
CA ARG A 26 0.66 -1.18 -12.07
C ARG A 26 1.90 -1.83 -11.45
N VAL A 27 2.00 -1.87 -10.12
CA VAL A 27 3.10 -2.55 -9.41
C VAL A 27 3.08 -4.05 -9.68
N ALA A 28 1.90 -4.69 -9.65
CA ALA A 28 1.75 -6.10 -10.03
C ALA A 28 2.21 -6.37 -11.48
N GLN A 29 1.77 -5.53 -12.42
CA GLN A 29 2.16 -5.63 -13.82
C GLN A 29 3.69 -5.50 -14.02
N VAL A 30 4.30 -4.45 -13.46
CA VAL A 30 5.75 -4.21 -13.60
C VAL A 30 6.56 -5.32 -12.91
N ALA A 31 6.10 -5.82 -11.76
CA ALA A 31 6.75 -6.95 -11.10
C ALA A 31 6.76 -8.19 -11.99
N GLN A 32 5.63 -8.49 -12.65
CA GLN A 32 5.54 -9.59 -13.61
C GLN A 32 6.50 -9.40 -14.80
N GLU A 33 6.52 -8.22 -15.41
CA GLU A 33 7.42 -7.87 -16.52
C GLU A 33 8.90 -8.03 -16.16
N MET A 34 9.26 -7.78 -14.89
CA MET A 34 10.64 -7.85 -14.39
C MET A 34 11.02 -9.19 -13.74
N GLY A 35 10.10 -10.16 -13.67
CA GLY A 35 10.33 -11.39 -12.89
C GLY A 35 10.57 -11.13 -11.39
N ALA A 36 9.98 -10.06 -10.86
CA ALA A 36 10.10 -9.58 -9.49
C ALA A 36 8.84 -9.91 -8.67
N ILE A 37 8.91 -9.69 -7.35
CA ILE A 37 7.78 -9.85 -6.43
C ILE A 37 7.08 -8.49 -6.25
N PRO A 38 5.76 -8.38 -6.50
CA PRO A 38 5.02 -7.17 -6.16
C PRO A 38 4.86 -7.06 -4.64
N ALA A 39 5.01 -5.85 -4.12
CA ALA A 39 4.83 -5.57 -2.71
C ALA A 39 4.25 -4.17 -2.52
N ALA A 40 3.73 -3.92 -1.32
CA ALA A 40 3.30 -2.59 -0.91
C ALA A 40 3.74 -2.33 0.52
N VAL A 41 4.03 -1.06 0.81
CA VAL A 41 4.32 -0.55 2.15
C VAL A 41 3.29 0.52 2.48
N THR A 42 2.67 0.38 3.64
CA THR A 42 1.66 1.28 4.18
C THR A 42 1.97 1.61 5.63
N PHE A 43 1.20 2.53 6.21
CA PHE A 43 1.32 2.97 7.59
C PHE A 43 0.03 2.64 8.32
N ASP A 44 0.11 2.18 9.57
CA ASP A 44 -1.07 1.85 10.39
C ASP A 44 -1.71 3.10 11.02
N THR A 45 -0.94 4.17 11.15
CA THR A 45 -1.30 5.41 11.83
C THR A 45 -1.19 6.60 10.86
N HIS A 46 -2.12 7.56 10.97
CA HIS A 46 -2.02 8.82 10.20
C HIS A 46 -0.73 9.56 10.57
N PRO A 47 0.08 10.03 9.60
CA PRO A 47 1.32 10.75 9.91
C PRO A 47 1.11 11.97 10.83
N GLU A 48 0.01 12.70 10.68
CA GLU A 48 -0.29 13.84 11.55
C GLU A 48 -0.60 13.44 13.00
N ASN A 49 -1.07 12.22 13.27
CA ASN A 49 -1.25 11.76 14.65
C ASN A 49 0.11 11.70 15.37
N LEU A 50 1.19 11.41 14.63
CA LEU A 50 2.55 11.35 15.16
C LEU A 50 3.19 12.74 15.29
N ILE A 51 2.84 13.67 14.40
CA ILE A 51 3.47 15.00 14.34
C ILE A 51 2.73 16.01 15.23
N ILE A 52 1.40 16.03 15.16
CA ILE A 52 0.54 17.06 15.77
C ILE A 52 -0.12 16.52 17.06
N GLY A 53 -0.23 15.19 17.21
CA GLY A 53 -0.86 14.56 18.38
C GLY A 53 -2.39 14.66 18.40
N SER A 54 -3.00 15.16 17.31
CA SER A 54 -4.45 15.22 17.17
C SER A 54 -4.95 13.98 16.42
N PRO A 55 -5.98 13.27 16.92
CA PRO A 55 -6.48 12.07 16.26
C PRO A 55 -7.21 12.41 14.96
N MET A 56 -6.64 11.97 13.85
CA MET A 56 -7.27 12.01 12.53
C MET A 56 -8.12 10.75 12.30
N PRO A 57 -9.41 10.90 11.93
CA PRO A 57 -10.25 9.77 11.56
C PRO A 57 -9.74 9.15 10.25
N LEU A 58 -9.77 7.82 10.19
CA LEU A 58 -9.38 7.03 9.02
C LEU A 58 -10.60 6.44 8.32
N ILE A 59 -10.53 6.30 7.00
CA ILE A 59 -11.57 5.67 6.17
C ILE A 59 -11.61 4.16 6.41
N SER A 60 -10.47 3.54 6.72
CA SER A 60 -10.32 2.09 6.87
C SER A 60 -9.41 1.71 8.03
N SER A 61 -9.73 0.61 8.71
CA SER A 61 -8.79 0.02 9.67
C SER A 61 -7.54 -0.53 8.94
N PRO A 62 -6.39 -0.70 9.62
CA PRO A 62 -5.20 -1.29 8.98
C PRO A 62 -5.46 -2.67 8.36
N LEU A 63 -6.31 -3.49 8.98
CA LEU A 63 -6.66 -4.82 8.45
C LEU A 63 -7.54 -4.73 7.21
N ASP A 64 -8.56 -3.87 7.23
CA ASP A 64 -9.44 -3.63 6.07
C ASP A 64 -8.63 -3.07 4.90
N ARG A 65 -7.73 -2.13 5.17
CA ARG A 65 -6.82 -1.57 4.17
C ARG A 65 -5.96 -2.66 3.54
N ALA A 66 -5.35 -3.52 4.35
CA ALA A 66 -4.55 -4.64 3.85
C ALA A 66 -5.40 -5.60 2.99
N GLU A 67 -6.67 -5.84 3.35
CA GLU A 67 -7.57 -6.66 2.55
C GLU A 67 -7.95 -5.99 1.22
N LEU A 68 -8.30 -4.71 1.23
CA LEU A 68 -8.62 -3.94 0.04
C LEU A 68 -7.43 -3.86 -0.92
N MET A 69 -6.21 -3.70 -0.40
CA MET A 69 -4.99 -3.66 -1.20
C MET A 69 -4.73 -4.98 -1.93
N ARG A 70 -5.09 -6.14 -1.35
CA ARG A 70 -4.91 -7.46 -1.98
C ARG A 70 -5.82 -7.70 -3.19
N ARG A 71 -6.80 -6.83 -3.45
CA ARG A 71 -7.73 -6.96 -4.58
C ARG A 71 -7.14 -6.48 -5.91
N TYR A 72 -5.96 -5.84 -5.88
CA TYR A 72 -5.29 -5.19 -7.01
C TYR A 72 -3.91 -5.77 -7.27
#